data_AF-A0A3M7DU75-F1
#
_entry.id   AF-A0A3M7DU75-F1
#
_cell.length_a   1.000
_cell.length_b   1.000
_cell.length_c   1.000
_cell.angle_alpha   90.00
_cell.angle_beta   90.00
_cell.angle_gamma   90.00
#
_symmetry.space_group_name_H-M   'P 1'
#
loop_
_entity.id
_entity.type
_entity.pdbx_description
1 polymer ?
#
loop_
_entity_poly.entity_id
_entity_poly.type
_entity_poly.pdbx_seq_one_letter_code
_entity_poly.pdbx_strand_id
1 'polypeptide(L)'
;MATGVSKRNAANLFDPSHQAGLRSLLSKLYSKPVELNIIKLRRPHLDSDILSSVVTQKLRDRKTTPRRVIRDATWKAQLPTDRSVVELQQAKKQPGSMISSRALEKSSAFGPLRTQTAQILRQLKLSQVSSVRVEAAGRLSKRITADRSQRKVARRGANAKSAGYMVRGFRKGHVMVSQKAGKRRIGSYGIRVDVGHS
;
A
#
# COMPACT_ATOMS: atom_id res chain seq x y z
N MET A 1 -27.39 -13.34 23.11
CA MET A 1 -27.95 -12.28 22.23
C MET A 1 -26.85 -11.77 21.31
N ALA A 2 -26.79 -12.30 20.09
CA ALA A 2 -25.83 -11.86 19.09
C ALA A 2 -26.29 -10.52 18.50
N THR A 3 -25.59 -9.44 18.84
CA THR A 3 -25.86 -8.12 18.27
C THR A 3 -25.56 -8.16 16.77
N GLY A 4 -26.61 -8.19 15.96
CA GLY A 4 -26.53 -8.01 14.52
C GLY A 4 -25.82 -6.70 14.21
N VAL A 5 -24.62 -6.77 13.66
CA VAL A 5 -23.96 -5.62 13.07
C VAL A 5 -24.81 -5.22 11.87
N SER A 6 -25.62 -4.18 12.02
CA SER A 6 -26.30 -3.52 10.91
C SER A 6 -25.29 -3.36 9.77
N LYS A 7 -25.50 -4.09 8.67
CA LYS A 7 -24.75 -3.89 7.42
C LYS A 7 -25.02 -2.45 7.03
N ARG A 8 -24.10 -1.54 7.36
CA ARG A 8 -24.12 -0.19 6.80
C ARG A 8 -24.18 -0.37 5.29
N ASN A 9 -25.23 0.16 4.66
CA ASN A 9 -25.37 0.24 3.22
C ASN A 9 -24.18 1.06 2.70
N ALA A 10 -23.07 0.39 2.43
CA ALA A 10 -21.89 1.03 1.88
C ALA A 10 -22.23 1.36 0.43
N ALA A 11 -22.40 2.66 0.13
CA ALA A 11 -22.61 3.12 -1.23
C ALA A 11 -21.45 2.61 -2.12
N ASN A 12 -21.80 2.02 -3.26
CA ASN A 12 -20.81 1.53 -4.19
C ASN A 12 -20.18 2.70 -4.94
N LEU A 13 -19.05 3.21 -4.43
CA LEU A 13 -18.36 4.35 -5.02
C LEU A 13 -17.79 4.06 -6.42
N PHE A 14 -17.82 2.80 -6.90
CA PHE A 14 -17.40 2.47 -8.25
C PHE A 14 -18.45 2.84 -9.30
N ASP A 15 -19.72 2.99 -8.93
CA ASP A 15 -20.77 3.34 -9.89
C ASP A 15 -20.77 4.85 -10.17
N PRO A 16 -20.80 5.27 -11.46
CA PRO A 16 -20.77 6.69 -11.82
C PRO A 16 -21.89 7.53 -11.20
N SER A 17 -23.06 6.94 -10.95
CA SER A 17 -24.20 7.59 -10.31
C SER A 17 -23.88 8.05 -8.89
N HIS A 18 -23.25 7.19 -8.10
CA HIS A 18 -22.81 7.49 -6.73
C HIS A 18 -21.64 8.50 -6.70
N GLN A 19 -20.91 8.66 -7.81
CA GLN A 19 -19.81 9.63 -7.94
C GLN A 19 -20.29 11.04 -8.30
N ALA A 20 -21.47 11.20 -8.91
CA ALA A 20 -21.95 12.48 -9.43
C ALA A 20 -22.00 13.59 -8.36
N GLY A 21 -22.49 13.26 -7.17
CA GLY A 21 -22.55 14.21 -6.05
C GLY A 21 -21.16 14.69 -5.62
N LEU A 22 -20.20 13.76 -5.49
CA LEU A 22 -18.83 14.10 -5.10
C LEU A 22 -18.11 14.88 -6.20
N ARG A 23 -18.32 14.53 -7.48
CA ARG A 23 -17.78 15.28 -8.63
C ARG A 23 -18.31 16.71 -8.66
N SER A 24 -19.60 16.92 -8.42
CA SER A 24 -20.22 18.25 -8.36
C SER A 24 -19.65 19.11 -7.23
N LEU A 25 -19.39 18.52 -6.05
CA LEU A 25 -18.75 19.23 -4.94
C LEU A 25 -17.31 19.61 -5.26
N LEU A 26 -16.54 18.70 -5.85
CA LEU A 26 -15.15 18.97 -6.23
C LEU A 26 -15.04 19.97 -7.39
N SER A 27 -15.95 19.91 -8.37
CA SER A 27 -15.94 20.86 -9.49
C SER A 27 -16.24 22.28 -9.02
N LYS A 28 -17.13 22.44 -8.04
CA LYS A 28 -17.36 23.74 -7.36
C LYS A 28 -16.11 24.22 -6.62
N LEU A 29 -15.39 23.34 -5.93
CA LEU A 29 -14.18 23.68 -5.17
C LEU A 29 -13.01 24.11 -6.07
N TYR A 30 -12.79 23.42 -7.19
CA TYR A 30 -11.66 23.67 -8.09
C TYR A 30 -12.00 24.56 -9.30
N SER A 31 -13.28 24.91 -9.47
CA SER A 31 -13.81 25.63 -10.65
C SER A 31 -13.41 24.99 -11.99
N LYS A 32 -13.25 23.66 -12.00
CA LYS A 32 -12.79 22.87 -13.16
C LYS A 32 -13.56 21.54 -13.21
N PRO A 33 -13.74 20.93 -14.39
CA PRO A 33 -14.26 19.58 -14.48
C PRO A 33 -13.30 18.58 -13.79
N VAL A 34 -13.83 17.72 -12.92
CA VAL A 34 -13.04 16.74 -12.15
C VAL A 34 -13.44 15.33 -12.55
N GLU A 35 -12.45 14.56 -12.99
CA GLU A 35 -12.58 13.12 -13.25
C GLU A 35 -12.07 12.31 -12.06
N LEU A 36 -12.83 11.29 -11.66
CA LEU A 36 -12.47 10.43 -10.53
C LEU A 36 -12.00 9.07 -11.04
N ASN A 37 -10.75 8.73 -10.74
CA ASN A 37 -10.20 7.39 -10.97
C ASN A 37 -10.06 6.64 -9.64
N ILE A 38 -11.06 5.83 -9.32
CA ILE A 38 -11.10 5.06 -8.06
C ILE A 38 -10.56 3.65 -8.32
N ILE A 39 -9.47 3.30 -7.63
CA ILE A 39 -8.79 2.01 -7.79
C ILE A 39 -9.14 1.10 -6.62
N LYS A 40 -9.70 -0.08 -6.92
CA LYS A 40 -9.95 -1.13 -5.92
C LYS A 40 -8.65 -1.85 -5.58
N LEU A 41 -8.26 -1.82 -4.31
CA LEU A 41 -7.10 -2.58 -3.83
C LEU A 41 -7.52 -3.92 -3.23
N ARG A 42 -6.82 -4.99 -3.64
CA ARG A 42 -7.09 -6.35 -3.15
C ARG A 42 -6.69 -6.53 -1.69
N ARG A 43 -5.66 -5.83 -1.22
CA ARG A 43 -5.10 -5.99 0.13
C ARG A 43 -4.61 -4.66 0.70
N PRO A 44 -4.68 -4.45 2.03
CA PRO A 44 -4.27 -3.18 2.64
C PRO A 44 -2.78 -2.86 2.50
N HIS A 45 -1.90 -3.87 2.51
CA HIS A 45 -0.44 -3.65 2.47
C HIS A 45 0.09 -3.20 1.12
N LEU A 46 -0.75 -3.13 0.09
CA LEU A 46 -0.39 -2.56 -1.22
C LEU A 46 -0.25 -1.04 -1.18
N ASP A 47 -0.82 -0.38 -0.17
CA ASP A 47 -0.71 1.06 0.02
C ASP A 47 -0.41 1.40 1.48
N SER A 48 0.55 2.30 1.70
CA SER A 48 0.98 2.68 3.05
C SER A 48 -0.10 3.45 3.83
N ASP A 49 -0.93 4.26 3.16
CA ASP A 49 -1.95 5.08 3.81
C ASP A 49 -3.19 4.28 4.21
N ILE A 50 -3.56 3.32 3.38
CA ILE A 50 -4.64 2.39 3.69
C ILE A 50 -4.21 1.45 4.81
N LEU A 51 -2.99 0.90 4.75
CA LEU A 51 -2.49 0.05 5.84
C LEU A 51 -2.40 0.83 7.16
N SER A 52 -1.90 2.07 7.15
CA SER A 52 -1.85 2.91 8.35
C SER A 52 -3.25 3.22 8.89
N SER A 53 -4.23 3.49 8.03
CA SER A 53 -5.63 3.70 8.41
C SER A 53 -6.25 2.47 9.06
N VAL A 54 -6.02 1.28 8.49
CA VAL A 54 -6.49 0.00 9.06
C VAL A 54 -5.86 -0.27 10.42
N VAL A 55 -4.54 -0.04 10.57
CA VAL A 55 -3.84 -0.21 11.84
C VAL A 55 -4.34 0.81 12.87
N THR A 56 -4.59 2.07 12.46
CA THR A 56 -5.16 3.11 13.33
C THR A 56 -6.53 2.71 13.84
N GLN A 57 -7.41 2.24 12.95
CA GLN A 57 -8.75 1.80 13.35
C GLN A 57 -8.70 0.61 14.32
N LYS A 58 -7.81 -0.36 14.07
CA LYS A 58 -7.62 -1.50 14.98
C LYS A 58 -7.01 -1.10 16.32
N LEU A 59 -6.03 -0.20 16.33
CA LEU A 59 -5.44 0.31 17.55
C LEU A 59 -6.41 1.19 18.33
N ARG A 60 -7.46 1.74 17.74
CA ARG A 60 -8.51 2.45 18.49
C ARG A 60 -9.25 1.53 19.46
N ASP A 61 -9.43 0.25 19.11
CA ASP A 61 -10.07 -0.73 19.99
C ASP A 61 -9.12 -1.20 21.10
N ARG A 62 -9.55 -0.98 22.36
CA ARG A 62 -8.82 -1.33 23.58
C ARG A 62 -8.75 -2.84 23.84
N LYS A 63 -9.69 -3.63 23.31
CA LYS A 63 -9.67 -5.10 23.46
C LYS A 63 -8.40 -5.68 22.83
N THR A 64 -7.98 -5.12 21.69
CA THR A 64 -6.78 -5.54 20.97
C THR A 64 -5.50 -5.15 21.70
N THR A 65 -4.51 -6.05 21.74
CA THR A 65 -3.17 -5.73 22.23
C THR A 65 -2.38 -5.00 21.13
N PRO A 66 -1.79 -3.81 21.38
CA PRO A 66 -1.06 -3.07 20.36
C PRO A 66 0.03 -3.90 19.68
N ARG A 67 0.80 -4.68 20.46
CA ARG A 67 1.83 -5.57 19.94
C ARG A 67 1.27 -6.58 18.93
N ARG A 68 0.10 -7.16 19.22
CA ARG A 68 -0.55 -8.11 18.32
C ARG A 68 -1.08 -7.42 17.07
N VAL A 69 -1.67 -6.24 17.18
CA VAL A 69 -2.14 -5.49 16.00
C VAL A 69 -0.99 -5.17 15.05
N ILE A 70 0.13 -4.70 15.59
CA ILE A 70 1.31 -4.30 14.81
C ILE A 70 1.98 -5.54 14.20
N ARG A 71 2.12 -6.64 14.97
CA ARG A 71 2.61 -7.93 14.46
C ARG A 71 1.68 -8.48 13.37
N ASP A 72 0.39 -8.53 13.60
CA ASP A 72 -0.59 -9.05 12.62
C ASP A 72 -0.55 -8.24 11.33
N ALA A 73 -0.36 -6.91 11.39
CA ALA A 73 -0.30 -6.06 10.21
C ALA A 73 0.85 -6.46 9.26
N THR A 74 2.01 -6.87 9.79
CA THR A 74 3.14 -7.31 8.97
C THR A 74 3.13 -8.82 8.69
N TRP A 75 2.67 -9.66 9.64
CA TRP A 75 2.61 -11.12 9.45
C TRP A 75 1.46 -11.57 8.54
N LYS A 76 0.39 -10.78 8.40
CA LYS A 76 -0.69 -11.07 7.43
C LYS A 76 -0.43 -10.47 6.04
N ALA A 77 0.61 -9.65 5.89
CA ALA A 77 1.05 -9.20 4.58
C ALA A 77 1.61 -10.40 3.81
N GLN A 78 1.12 -10.57 2.58
CA GLN A 78 1.59 -11.62 1.69
C GLN A 78 2.75 -11.05 0.91
N LEU A 79 3.94 -11.46 1.30
CA LEU A 79 5.18 -10.95 0.74
C LEU A 79 5.89 -12.09 0.01
N PRO A 80 6.59 -11.80 -1.10
CA PRO A 80 7.47 -12.75 -1.75
C PRO A 80 8.58 -13.20 -0.79
N THR A 81 9.08 -14.40 -0.99
CA THR A 81 10.26 -14.92 -0.27
C THR A 81 11.49 -14.12 -0.69
N ASP A 82 12.47 -13.95 0.20
CA ASP A 82 13.70 -13.18 -0.10
C ASP A 82 14.41 -13.68 -1.37
N ARG A 83 14.48 -15.00 -1.58
CA ARG A 83 15.03 -15.61 -2.82
C ARG A 83 14.28 -15.14 -4.07
N SER A 84 12.95 -15.18 -4.06
CA SER A 84 12.14 -14.73 -5.19
C SER A 84 12.29 -13.22 -5.45
N VAL A 85 12.55 -12.40 -4.43
CA VAL A 85 12.87 -10.97 -4.62
C VAL A 85 14.20 -10.81 -5.35
N VAL A 86 15.22 -11.58 -4.99
CA VAL A 86 16.53 -11.55 -5.66
C VAL A 86 16.41 -12.01 -7.11
N GLU A 87 15.70 -13.12 -7.35
CA GLU A 87 15.44 -13.63 -8.71
C GLU A 87 14.71 -12.61 -9.57
N LEU A 88 13.66 -11.96 -9.04
CA LEU A 88 12.95 -10.89 -9.73
C LEU A 88 13.88 -9.72 -10.09
N GLN A 89 14.77 -9.34 -9.17
CA GLN A 89 15.74 -8.27 -9.42
C GLN A 89 16.78 -8.66 -10.47
N GLN A 90 17.26 -9.90 -10.45
CA GLN A 90 18.21 -10.42 -11.44
C GLN A 90 17.56 -10.50 -12.82
N ALA A 91 16.34 -11.03 -12.92
CA ALA A 91 15.57 -11.08 -14.17
C ALA A 91 15.34 -9.69 -14.77
N LYS A 92 15.12 -8.67 -13.93
CA LYS A 92 14.99 -7.27 -14.38
C LYS A 92 16.30 -6.65 -14.86
N LYS A 93 17.46 -7.16 -14.41
CA LYS A 93 18.78 -6.68 -14.82
C LYS A 93 19.27 -7.31 -16.11
N GLN A 94 18.79 -8.51 -16.46
CA GLN A 94 19.20 -9.18 -17.69
C GLN A 94 18.79 -8.32 -18.89
N PRO A 95 19.73 -8.01 -19.81
CA PRO A 95 19.41 -7.27 -21.01
C PRO A 95 18.39 -8.07 -21.84
N GLY A 96 17.48 -7.38 -22.52
CA GLY A 96 16.58 -8.03 -23.47
C GLY A 96 17.38 -8.75 -24.55
N SER A 97 16.86 -9.87 -25.04
CA SER A 97 17.47 -10.58 -26.18
C SER A 97 17.53 -9.65 -27.40
N MET A 98 18.69 -9.57 -28.06
CA MET A 98 18.80 -8.86 -29.34
C MET A 98 18.02 -9.63 -30.40
N ILE A 99 16.94 -9.01 -30.90
CA ILE A 99 16.14 -9.56 -31.99
C ILE A 99 16.71 -9.00 -33.30
N SER A 100 16.90 -9.85 -34.31
CA SER A 100 17.37 -9.41 -35.63
C SER A 100 16.33 -8.49 -36.29
N SER A 101 16.79 -7.50 -37.07
CA SER A 101 15.95 -6.57 -37.82
C SER A 101 14.89 -7.29 -38.68
N ARG A 102 15.29 -8.41 -39.29
CA ARG A 102 14.43 -9.28 -40.11
C ARG A 102 13.31 -9.96 -39.34
N ALA A 103 13.51 -10.26 -38.05
CA ALA A 103 12.46 -10.79 -37.18
C ALA A 103 11.55 -9.69 -36.61
N LEU A 104 12.08 -8.47 -36.47
CA LEU A 104 11.34 -7.28 -36.09
C LEU A 104 10.39 -6.81 -37.20
N GLU A 105 10.85 -6.78 -38.45
CA GLU A 105 10.03 -6.42 -39.63
C GLU A 105 8.84 -7.39 -39.81
N LYS A 106 9.05 -8.69 -39.58
CA LYS A 106 7.97 -9.70 -39.61
C LYS A 106 6.93 -9.53 -38.50
N SER A 107 7.26 -8.82 -37.42
CA SER A 107 6.41 -8.65 -36.24
C SER A 107 5.79 -7.25 -36.12
N SER A 108 6.21 -6.28 -36.93
CA SER A 108 5.92 -4.85 -36.72
C SER A 108 4.85 -4.24 -37.61
N ALA A 109 4.20 -4.99 -38.51
CA ALA A 109 3.15 -4.39 -39.33
C ALA A 109 1.77 -4.38 -38.65
N PHE A 110 1.03 -5.49 -38.55
CA PHE A 110 -0.36 -5.49 -38.04
C PHE A 110 -0.79 -6.87 -37.48
N GLY A 111 0.09 -7.52 -36.70
CA GLY A 111 -0.12 -8.89 -36.19
C GLY A 111 -0.61 -9.00 -34.72
N PRO A 112 -0.97 -10.21 -34.24
CA PRO A 112 -1.57 -10.47 -32.92
C PRO A 112 -0.66 -10.19 -31.70
N LEU A 113 0.50 -9.59 -31.91
CA LEU A 113 1.40 -9.10 -30.87
C LEU A 113 0.91 -7.76 -30.30
N ARG A 114 -0.39 -7.67 -29.98
CA ARG A 114 -0.88 -6.68 -29.01
C ARG A 114 0.03 -6.81 -27.79
N THR A 115 0.75 -5.75 -27.45
CA THR A 115 1.64 -5.69 -26.27
C THR A 115 0.97 -6.44 -25.14
N GLN A 116 1.46 -7.65 -24.87
CA GLN A 116 0.75 -8.55 -23.98
C GLN A 116 0.77 -7.86 -22.62
N THR A 117 -0.35 -7.84 -21.91
CA THR A 117 -0.42 -7.26 -20.56
C THR A 117 0.69 -7.82 -19.66
N ALA A 118 1.08 -9.09 -19.89
CA ALA A 118 2.24 -9.72 -19.27
C ALA A 118 3.59 -9.01 -19.54
N GLN A 119 3.85 -8.53 -20.75
CA GLN A 119 5.08 -7.78 -21.09
C GLN A 119 5.11 -6.43 -20.38
N ILE A 120 3.99 -5.71 -20.37
CA ILE A 120 3.86 -4.44 -19.63
C ILE A 120 4.13 -4.67 -18.14
N LEU A 121 3.50 -5.69 -17.55
CA LEU A 121 3.69 -6.04 -16.13
C LEU A 121 5.13 -6.45 -15.81
N ARG A 122 5.84 -7.12 -16.72
CA ARG A 122 7.27 -7.46 -16.56
C ARG A 122 8.17 -6.23 -16.57
N GLN A 123 7.85 -5.22 -17.38
CA GLN A 123 8.61 -3.98 -17.47
C GLN A 123 8.42 -3.06 -16.25
N LEU A 124 7.34 -3.23 -15.48
CA LEU A 124 7.11 -2.43 -14.27
C LEU A 124 8.19 -2.69 -13.21
N LYS A 125 8.97 -1.64 -12.92
CA LYS A 125 10.07 -1.70 -11.93
C LYS A 125 9.58 -1.96 -10.50
N LEU A 126 8.41 -1.45 -10.10
CA LEU A 126 7.87 -1.51 -8.73
C LEU A 126 6.57 -2.33 -8.66
N SER A 127 6.62 -3.58 -9.11
CA SER A 127 5.42 -4.41 -9.28
C SER A 127 5.04 -5.20 -8.03
N GLN A 128 5.98 -5.50 -7.15
CA GLN A 128 5.74 -6.34 -5.97
C GLN A 128 6.08 -5.62 -4.67
N VAL A 129 5.24 -5.78 -3.65
CA VAL A 129 5.56 -5.33 -2.29
C VAL A 129 6.52 -6.34 -1.66
N SER A 130 7.75 -5.91 -1.40
CA SER A 130 8.83 -6.76 -0.88
C SER A 130 8.95 -6.70 0.64
N SER A 131 8.59 -5.57 1.26
CA SER A 131 8.71 -5.39 2.70
C SER A 131 7.63 -4.48 3.28
N VAL A 132 7.28 -4.74 4.54
CA VAL A 132 6.35 -3.91 5.32
C VAL A 132 6.92 -3.72 6.71
N ARG A 133 6.99 -2.46 7.14
CA ARG A 133 7.34 -2.04 8.50
C ARG A 133 6.19 -1.23 9.07
N VAL A 134 5.74 -1.60 10.26
CA VAL A 134 4.71 -0.88 11.01
C VAL A 134 5.26 -0.52 12.37
N GLU A 135 5.16 0.75 12.72
CA GLU A 135 5.58 1.30 13.98
C GLU A 135 4.44 2.10 14.60
N ALA A 136 4.20 1.93 15.90
CA ALA A 136 3.30 2.78 16.65
C ALA A 136 3.98 3.29 17.92
N ALA A 137 3.75 4.56 18.24
CA ALA A 137 4.29 5.22 19.42
C ALA A 137 3.22 6.08 20.10
N GLY A 138 3.21 6.13 21.43
CA GLY A 138 2.31 6.97 22.22
C GLY A 138 1.63 6.23 23.37
N ARG A 139 0.43 6.67 23.76
CA ARG A 139 -0.35 6.08 24.86
C ARG A 139 -1.04 4.80 24.39
N LEU A 140 -0.27 3.71 24.38
CA LEU A 140 -0.68 2.39 23.87
C LEU A 140 -0.98 1.35 24.97
N SER A 141 -0.83 1.69 26.25
CA SER A 141 -1.14 0.77 27.35
C SER A 141 -2.61 0.33 27.33
N LYS A 142 -2.90 -0.82 27.95
CA LYS A 142 -4.28 -1.31 28.10
C LYS A 142 -4.97 -0.74 29.34
N ARG A 143 -4.21 -0.50 30.41
CA ARG A 143 -4.72 0.02 31.69
C ARG A 143 -4.96 1.52 31.58
N ILE A 144 -6.00 2.04 32.26
CA ILE A 144 -6.27 3.48 32.32
C ILE A 144 -5.45 4.03 33.50
N THR A 145 -4.15 4.13 33.28
CA THR A 145 -3.17 4.61 34.24
C THR A 145 -2.30 5.68 33.59
N ALA A 146 -1.72 6.55 34.41
CA ALA A 146 -0.84 7.62 33.94
C ALA A 146 0.57 7.07 33.63
N ASP A 147 0.68 6.24 32.58
CA ASP A 147 1.95 5.59 32.20
C ASP A 147 2.69 6.35 31.09
N ARG A 148 4.02 6.33 31.11
CA ARG A 148 4.88 6.81 30.01
C ARG A 148 4.53 6.20 28.65
N SER A 149 4.82 6.95 27.57
CA SER A 149 4.56 6.50 26.19
C SER A 149 5.27 5.19 25.87
N GLN A 150 4.62 4.34 25.07
CA GLN A 150 5.19 3.09 24.59
C GLN A 150 5.46 3.15 23.09
N ARG A 151 6.54 2.49 22.64
CA ARG A 151 6.86 2.27 21.23
C ARG A 151 6.79 0.78 20.91
N LYS A 152 6.17 0.44 19.78
CA LYS A 152 6.02 -0.94 19.30
C LYS A 152 6.29 -0.97 17.80
N VAL A 153 7.12 -1.93 17.36
CA VAL A 153 7.56 -2.04 15.97
C VAL A 153 7.43 -3.50 15.52
N ALA A 154 7.00 -3.69 14.28
CA ALA A 154 7.08 -4.96 13.56
C ALA A 154 7.55 -4.71 12.13
N ARG A 155 8.31 -5.67 11.58
CA ARG A 155 8.84 -5.60 10.23
C ARG A 155 8.83 -7.00 9.61
N ARG A 156 8.58 -7.09 8.31
CA ARG A 156 8.68 -8.33 7.53
C ARG A 156 9.13 -8.03 6.10
N GLY A 157 9.80 -8.99 5.49
CA GLY A 157 10.18 -8.99 4.06
C GLY A 157 11.60 -8.50 3.79
N ALA A 158 11.97 -8.51 2.52
CA ALA A 158 13.32 -8.22 2.06
C ALA A 158 13.67 -6.73 2.28
N ASN A 159 14.68 -6.48 3.10
CA ASN A 159 15.09 -5.14 3.52
C ASN A 159 16.05 -4.46 2.54
N ALA A 160 15.94 -4.75 1.25
CA ALA A 160 16.82 -4.17 0.26
C ALA A 160 16.49 -2.69 0.08
N LYS A 161 17.13 -1.83 0.88
CA LYS A 161 17.20 -0.38 0.68
C LYS A 161 18.12 -0.09 -0.50
N SER A 162 17.88 -0.70 -1.66
CA SER A 162 18.72 -0.54 -2.84
C SER A 162 18.85 0.93 -3.23
N ALA A 163 19.87 1.23 -4.04
CA ALA A 163 19.93 2.52 -4.72
C ALA A 163 18.65 2.70 -5.54
N GLY A 164 18.07 3.89 -5.50
CA GLY A 164 16.84 4.21 -6.20
C GLY A 164 16.70 5.71 -6.37
N TYR A 165 15.87 6.10 -7.33
CA TYR A 165 15.59 7.52 -7.58
C TYR A 165 14.93 8.17 -6.36
N MET A 166 15.25 9.45 -6.14
CA MET A 166 14.70 10.22 -5.04
C MET A 166 13.48 11.02 -5.52
N VAL A 167 12.33 10.77 -4.89
CA VAL A 167 11.11 11.56 -5.03
C VAL A 167 11.21 12.78 -4.11
N ARG A 168 11.09 13.98 -4.69
CA ARG A 168 11.18 15.27 -3.99
C ARG A 168 12.50 15.48 -3.24
N GLY A 169 13.57 14.79 -3.62
CA GLY A 169 14.91 14.96 -3.03
C GLY A 169 15.17 14.24 -1.69
N PHE A 170 14.17 13.69 -1.00
CA PHE A 170 14.37 13.04 0.32
C PHE A 170 13.76 11.63 0.48
N ARG A 171 12.88 11.19 -0.43
CA ARG A 171 12.23 9.87 -0.34
C ARG A 171 12.67 8.97 -1.47
N LYS A 172 13.13 7.75 -1.18
CA LYS A 172 13.35 6.74 -2.23
C LYS A 172 12.02 6.40 -2.91
N GLY A 173 11.99 6.37 -4.25
CA GLY A 173 10.78 6.14 -5.02
C GLY A 173 10.14 4.76 -4.85
N HIS A 174 10.92 3.75 -4.44
CA HIS A 174 10.41 2.41 -4.14
C HIS A 174 9.88 2.25 -2.71
N VAL A 175 9.89 3.32 -1.89
CA VAL A 175 9.42 3.28 -0.50
C VAL A 175 8.23 4.22 -0.33
N MET A 176 7.08 3.63 -0.01
CA MET A 176 5.89 4.36 0.41
C MET A 176 5.89 4.49 1.92
N VAL A 177 5.81 5.73 2.40
CA VAL A 177 5.73 6.06 3.82
C VAL A 177 4.43 6.82 4.05
N SER A 178 3.67 6.38 5.05
CA SER A 178 2.49 7.09 5.57
C SER A 178 2.58 7.15 7.09
N GLN A 179 2.11 8.28 7.63
CA GLN A 179 1.98 8.52 9.06
C GLN A 179 0.53 8.90 9.35
N LYS A 180 -0.07 8.25 10.35
CA LYS A 180 -1.39 8.64 10.86
C LYS A 180 -1.41 8.68 12.36
N ALA A 181 -2.22 9.57 12.90
CA ALA A 181 -2.48 9.67 14.33
C ALA A 181 -3.84 9.06 14.67
N GLY A 182 -3.95 8.58 15.90
CA GLY A 182 -5.20 8.11 16.47
C GLY A 182 -5.29 8.45 17.95
N LYS A 183 -6.49 8.27 18.50
CA LYS A 183 -6.77 8.50 19.92
C LYS A 183 -7.38 7.27 20.56
N ARG A 184 -6.89 6.90 21.74
CA ARG A 184 -7.50 5.97 22.68
C ARG A 184 -8.05 6.77 23.87
N ARG A 185 -8.83 6.12 24.73
CA ARG A 185 -9.29 6.73 26.00
C ARG A 185 -8.14 7.26 26.86
N ILE A 186 -6.99 6.60 26.84
CA ILE A 186 -5.82 6.94 27.66
C ILE A 186 -4.91 8.05 27.07
N GLY A 187 -5.17 8.47 25.84
CA GLY A 187 -4.38 9.49 25.13
C GLY A 187 -4.19 9.22 23.65
N SER A 188 -3.37 10.04 23.00
CA SER A 188 -3.03 9.96 21.59
C SER A 188 -1.90 8.95 21.30
N TYR A 189 -1.85 8.50 20.05
CA TYR A 189 -0.76 7.69 19.52
C TYR A 189 -0.56 8.01 18.03
N GLY A 190 0.67 7.84 17.56
CA GLY A 190 1.04 7.92 16.14
C GLY A 190 1.40 6.54 15.60
N ILE A 191 1.16 6.36 14.30
CA ILE A 191 1.55 5.19 13.52
C ILE A 191 2.38 5.67 12.35
N ARG A 192 3.47 4.96 12.06
CA ARG A 192 4.26 5.07 10.85
C ARG A 192 4.26 3.72 10.14
N VAL A 193 3.96 3.73 8.85
CA VAL A 193 4.01 2.56 7.99
C VAL A 193 4.97 2.85 6.85
N ASP A 194 5.95 1.96 6.66
CA ASP A 194 6.83 1.97 5.50
C ASP A 194 6.57 0.69 4.69
N VAL A 195 6.26 0.83 3.40
CA VAL A 195 6.04 -0.26 2.44
C VAL A 195 7.09 -0.17 1.35
N GLY A 196 7.92 -1.21 1.21
CA GLY A 196 8.96 -1.30 0.18
C GLY A 196 8.48 -2.11 -1.03
N HIS A 197 8.86 -1.66 -2.21
CA HIS A 197 8.56 -2.31 -3.48
C HIS A 197 9.83 -2.82 -4.16
N SER A 198 9.72 -3.93 -4.90
CA SER A 198 10.78 -4.57 -5.69
C SER A 198 10.38 -4.81 -7.14
#